data_AF-A0A1T5GSW8-F1
#
_entry.id   AF-A0A1T5GSW8-F1
#
_cell.length_a   1.000
_cell.length_b   1.000
_cell.length_c   1.000
_cell.angle_alpha   90.00
_cell.angle_beta   90.00
_cell.angle_gamma   90.00
#
_symmetry.space_group_name_H-M   'P 1'
#
loop_
_entity.id
_entity.type
_entity.pdbx_description
1 polymer ?
#
loop_
_entity_poly.entity_id
_entity_poly.type
_entity_poly.pdbx_seq_one_letter_code
_entity_poly.pdbx_strand_id
1 'polypeptide(L)'
;MSLEIISTSITVQAKETVNENTIKYAWNFIEGGLPQAINFNVQRGIVGGDNPFTGNNVISGAYYPENGKYDVQNNNFIDGDLTLYQSILTTCQSIVTDVQTRG
;
A
#
# COMPACT_ATOMS: atom_id res chain seq x y z
N MET A 1 29.40 -28.71 -5.76
CA MET A 1 28.39 -27.73 -6.23
C MET A 1 28.40 -26.60 -5.21
N SER A 2 28.84 -25.40 -5.58
CA SER A 2 28.81 -24.22 -4.71
C SER A 2 27.62 -23.36 -5.10
N LEU A 3 26.77 -23.04 -4.13
CA LEU A 3 25.60 -22.18 -4.29
C LEU A 3 25.98 -20.77 -3.85
N GLU A 4 25.67 -19.76 -4.65
CA GLU A 4 25.88 -18.34 -4.34
C GLU A 4 24.52 -17.66 -4.15
N ILE A 5 24.34 -16.95 -3.04
CA ILE A 5 23.15 -16.16 -2.79
C ILE A 5 23.35 -14.78 -3.43
N ILE A 6 22.55 -14.47 -4.44
CA ILE A 6 22.64 -13.21 -5.20
C ILE A 6 21.74 -12.11 -4.59
N SER A 7 20.63 -12.49 -3.95
CA SER A 7 19.71 -11.53 -3.31
C SER A 7 18.79 -12.23 -2.30
N THR A 8 18.30 -11.48 -1.31
CA THR A 8 17.20 -11.91 -0.42
C THR A 8 16.11 -10.85 -0.44
N SER A 9 14.85 -11.28 -0.49
CA SER A 9 13.68 -10.40 -0.42
C SER A 9 12.66 -10.96 0.57
N ILE A 10 12.02 -10.08 1.33
CA ILE A 10 10.94 -10.45 2.24
C ILE A 10 9.67 -9.73 1.80
N THR A 11 8.56 -10.45 1.70
CA THR A 11 7.26 -9.81 1.51
C THR A 11 6.76 -9.23 2.82
N VAL A 12 6.53 -7.93 2.84
CA VAL A 12 5.97 -7.20 3.98
C VAL A 12 4.51 -6.89 3.70
N GLN A 13 3.66 -7.06 4.71
CA GLN A 13 2.26 -6.67 4.69
C GLN A 13 1.96 -5.77 5.88
N ALA A 14 1.28 -4.65 5.64
CA ALA A 14 0.89 -3.69 6.66
C ALA A 14 -0.56 -3.27 6.46
N LYS A 15 -1.17 -2.66 7.49
CA LYS A 15 -2.51 -2.07 7.41
C LYS A 15 -2.59 -0.79 8.21
N GLU A 16 -3.47 0.10 7.79
CA GLU A 16 -3.88 1.28 8.55
C GLU A 16 -5.38 1.52 8.41
N THR A 17 -5.91 2.41 9.25
CA THR A 17 -7.30 2.86 9.19
C THR A 17 -7.35 4.38 9.02
N VAL A 18 -8.03 4.86 7.98
CA VAL A 18 -8.19 6.29 7.66
C VAL A 18 -9.65 6.59 7.43
N ASN A 19 -10.26 7.45 8.24
CA ASN A 19 -11.68 7.81 8.16
C ASN A 19 -12.58 6.56 8.05
N GLU A 20 -12.36 5.59 8.94
CA GLU A 20 -13.07 4.29 8.99
C GLU A 20 -12.76 3.33 7.82
N ASN A 21 -12.00 3.75 6.80
CA ASN A 21 -11.54 2.88 5.71
C ASN A 21 -10.32 2.09 6.16
N THR A 22 -10.31 0.79 5.89
CA THR A 22 -9.12 -0.05 6.10
C THR A 22 -8.30 -0.07 4.82
N ILE A 23 -7.03 0.35 4.90
CA ILE A 23 -6.07 0.20 3.80
C ILE A 23 -5.09 -0.90 4.16
N LYS A 24 -4.82 -1.83 3.24
CA LYS A 24 -3.72 -2.80 3.38
C LYS A 24 -2.68 -2.53 2.33
N TYR A 25 -1.42 -2.68 2.73
CA TYR A 25 -0.24 -2.49 1.91
C TYR A 25 0.54 -3.79 1.79
N ALA A 26 1.16 -4.01 0.63
CA ALA A 26 2.09 -5.11 0.43
C ALA A 26 3.25 -4.69 -0.49
N TRP A 27 4.47 -5.00 -0.08
CA TRP A 27 5.68 -4.73 -0.85
C TRP A 27 6.76 -5.79 -0.57
N ASN A 28 7.79 -5.84 -1.43
CA ASN A 28 8.99 -6.62 -1.15
C ASN A 28 10.06 -5.70 -0.58
N PHE A 29 10.61 -6.09 0.56
CA PHE A 29 11.77 -5.46 1.18
C PHE A 29 13.03 -6.19 0.71
N ILE A 30 13.98 -5.41 0.21
CA ILE A 30 15.36 -5.82 -0.09
C ILE A 30 16.24 -4.81 0.64
N GLU A 31 17.17 -5.29 1.45
CA GLU A 31 18.08 -4.44 2.22
C GLU A 31 18.87 -3.51 1.28
N GLY A 32 18.90 -2.21 1.59
CA GLY A 32 19.52 -1.18 0.75
C GLY A 32 18.84 -0.90 -0.61
N GLY A 33 17.74 -1.59 -0.92
CA GLY A 33 17.02 -1.47 -2.19
C GLY A 33 15.67 -0.78 -2.06
N LEU A 34 15.24 -0.08 -3.11
CA LEU A 34 13.88 0.43 -3.21
C LEU A 34 12.90 -0.71 -3.50
N PRO A 35 11.68 -0.71 -2.93
CA PRO A 35 10.63 -1.60 -3.36
C PRO A 35 10.30 -1.34 -4.84
N GLN A 36 10.12 -2.40 -5.63
CA GLN A 36 9.66 -2.26 -7.03
C GLN A 36 8.26 -1.63 -7.10
N ALA A 37 7.38 -2.06 -6.20
CA ALA A 37 6.03 -1.52 -6.06
C ALA A 37 5.55 -1.68 -4.62
N ILE A 38 4.74 -0.72 -4.17
CA ILE A 38 3.96 -0.81 -2.94
C ILE A 38 2.50 -0.92 -3.37
N ASN A 39 1.96 -2.14 -3.31
CA ASN A 39 0.57 -2.40 -3.65
C ASN A 39 -0.32 -2.00 -2.48
N PHE A 40 -1.50 -1.47 -2.78
CA PHE A 40 -2.50 -1.16 -1.77
C PHE A 40 -3.89 -1.60 -2.20
N ASN A 41 -4.72 -1.93 -1.21
CA ASN A 41 -6.15 -2.09 -1.38
C ASN A 41 -6.90 -1.38 -0.26
N VAL A 42 -8.06 -0.83 -0.59
CA VAL A 42 -8.92 -0.11 0.34
C VAL A 42 -10.23 -0.84 0.47
N GLN A 43 -10.64 -1.06 1.71
CA GLN A 43 -11.96 -1.53 2.09
C GLN A 43 -12.66 -0.36 2.81
N ARG A 44 -13.86 0.02 2.35
CA ARG A 44 -14.59 1.14 2.99
C ARG A 44 -14.99 0.80 4.41
N GLY A 45 -14.97 1.83 5.26
CA GLY A 45 -15.73 1.83 6.50
C GLY A 45 -17.22 1.91 6.21
N ILE A 46 -18.06 1.40 7.11
CA ILE A 46 -19.51 1.52 7.02
C ILE A 46 -19.94 2.69 7.90
N VAL A 47 -20.58 3.70 7.32
CA VAL A 47 -21.23 4.78 8.08
C VAL A 47 -22.57 4.25 8.62
N GLY A 48 -22.65 4.04 9.94
CA GLY A 48 -23.85 3.53 10.61
C GLY A 48 -23.78 2.01 10.87
N GLY A 49 -23.84 1.65 12.15
CA GLY A 49 -23.49 0.32 12.67
C GLY A 49 -24.34 -0.87 12.20
N ASP A 50 -23.83 -2.05 12.58
CA ASP A 50 -24.41 -3.40 12.47
C ASP A 50 -24.04 -4.24 11.22
N ASN A 51 -22.73 -4.29 10.91
CA ASN A 51 -21.93 -5.49 10.56
C ASN A 51 -22.28 -6.37 9.32
N PRO A 52 -21.29 -6.97 8.63
CA PRO A 52 -19.88 -6.60 8.41
C PRO A 52 -19.54 -6.57 6.90
N PHE A 53 -18.35 -6.12 6.50
CA PHE A 53 -17.66 -6.63 5.31
C PHE A 53 -18.48 -6.79 4.00
N THR A 54 -18.35 -5.88 3.05
CA THR A 54 -18.65 -6.28 1.65
C THR A 54 -17.56 -7.21 1.08
N GLY A 55 -16.40 -7.32 1.76
CA GLY A 55 -15.22 -8.05 1.26
C GLY A 55 -14.57 -7.41 0.02
N ASN A 56 -15.22 -6.42 -0.58
CA ASN A 56 -14.84 -5.85 -1.86
C ASN A 56 -13.82 -4.73 -1.66
N ASN A 57 -12.68 -4.87 -2.34
CA ASN A 57 -11.74 -3.78 -2.51
C ASN A 57 -12.41 -2.72 -3.40
N VAL A 58 -12.60 -1.52 -2.87
CA VAL A 58 -13.25 -0.42 -3.58
C VAL A 58 -12.26 0.44 -4.35
N ILE A 59 -11.02 0.47 -3.86
CA ILE A 59 -9.88 1.13 -4.48
C ILE A 59 -8.73 0.14 -4.39
N SER A 60 -7.97 0.02 -5.46
CA SER A 60 -6.73 -0.72 -5.49
C SER A 60 -5.71 0.02 -6.32
N GLY A 61 -4.44 -0.29 -6.13
CA GLY A 61 -3.41 0.35 -6.93
C GLY A 61 -2.01 0.01 -6.46
N ALA A 62 -1.06 0.73 -7.04
CA ALA A 62 0.33 0.59 -6.70
C ALA A 62 1.04 1.95 -6.76
N TYR A 63 1.96 2.16 -5.84
CA TYR A 63 2.97 3.20 -5.94
C TYR A 63 4.29 2.58 -6.42
N TYR A 64 4.91 3.20 -7.42
CA TYR A 64 6.18 2.76 -7.99
C TYR A 64 7.28 3.76 -7.61
N PRO A 65 8.12 3.44 -6.59
CA PRO A 65 9.13 4.37 -6.09
C PRO A 65 10.15 4.83 -7.14
N GLU A 66 10.48 3.99 -8.11
CA GLU A 66 11.50 4.27 -9.14
C GLU A 66 11.15 5.50 -10.01
N ASN A 67 9.88 5.70 -10.31
CA ASN A 67 9.41 6.79 -11.19
C ASN A 67 8.34 7.69 -10.56
N GLY A 68 8.04 7.47 -9.27
CA GLY A 68 7.01 8.21 -8.54
C GLY A 68 5.59 8.00 -9.07
N LYS A 69 5.35 7.01 -9.94
CA LYS A 69 4.01 6.75 -10.49
C LYS A 69 3.09 6.26 -9.37
N TYR A 70 1.98 6.98 -9.19
CA TYR A 70 0.90 6.60 -8.30
C TYR A 70 -0.30 6.15 -9.16
N ASP A 71 -0.47 4.82 -9.28
CA ASP A 71 -1.52 4.21 -10.08
C ASP A 71 -2.69 3.84 -9.19
N VAL A 72 -3.85 4.42 -9.46
CA VAL A 72 -5.06 4.24 -8.65
C VAL A 72 -6.19 3.76 -9.54
N GLN A 73 -6.74 2.61 -9.19
CA GLN A 73 -7.95 2.07 -9.78
C GLN A 73 -9.12 2.32 -8.82
N ASN A 74 -10.06 3.16 -9.26
CA ASN A 74 -11.31 3.42 -8.56
C ASN A 74 -12.45 3.53 -9.57
N ASN A 75 -13.32 2.52 -9.57
CA ASN A 75 -14.44 2.45 -10.52
C ASN A 75 -15.68 3.21 -10.02
N ASN A 76 -15.67 3.73 -8.79
CA ASN A 76 -16.81 4.43 -8.19
C ASN A 76 -16.31 5.51 -7.23
N PHE A 77 -15.77 6.60 -7.79
CA PHE A 77 -15.25 7.73 -7.02
C PHE A 77 -16.36 8.41 -6.20
N ILE A 78 -16.12 8.60 -4.91
CA ILE A 78 -17.04 9.24 -3.97
C ILE A 78 -16.34 10.35 -3.16
N ASP A 79 -17.15 11.16 -2.47
CA ASP A 79 -16.63 12.16 -1.54
C ASP A 79 -15.75 11.52 -0.45
N GLY A 80 -14.60 12.14 -0.19
CA GLY A 80 -13.57 11.61 0.73
C GLY A 80 -12.44 10.82 0.07
N ASP A 81 -12.58 10.44 -1.20
CA ASP A 81 -11.57 9.64 -1.92
C ASP A 81 -10.26 10.39 -2.14
N LEU A 82 -10.35 11.69 -2.41
CA LEU A 82 -9.16 12.52 -2.56
C LEU A 82 -8.31 12.52 -1.28
N THR A 83 -8.94 12.55 -0.11
CA THR A 83 -8.25 12.46 1.18
C THR A 83 -7.59 11.10 1.37
N LEU A 84 -8.27 10.02 0.98
CA LEU A 84 -7.69 8.68 1.01
C LEU A 84 -6.49 8.56 0.07
N TYR A 85 -6.57 9.11 -1.14
CA TYR A 85 -5.46 9.10 -2.09
C TYR A 85 -4.22 9.80 -1.54
N GLN A 86 -4.41 10.97 -0.92
CA GLN A 86 -3.34 11.73 -0.29
C GLN A 86 -2.73 10.96 0.89
N SER A 87 -3.56 10.35 1.73
CA SER A 87 -3.09 9.52 2.85
C SER A 87 -2.28 8.32 2.36
N ILE A 88 -2.80 7.59 1.37
CA ILE A 88 -2.16 6.40 0.78
C ILE A 88 -0.81 6.78 0.16
N LEU A 89 -0.76 7.85 -0.63
CA LEU A 89 0.49 8.33 -1.23
C LEU A 89 1.52 8.71 -0.16
N THR A 90 1.10 9.42 0.88
CA THR A 90 1.97 9.81 2.01
C THR A 90 2.52 8.58 2.73
N THR A 91 1.68 7.57 2.97
CA THR A 91 2.09 6.29 3.58
C THR A 91 3.08 5.55 2.68
N CYS A 92 2.82 5.46 1.37
CA CYS A 92 3.76 4.84 0.41
C CYS A 92 5.12 5.55 0.39
N GLN A 93 5.16 6.88 0.41
CA GLN A 93 6.41 7.66 0.47
C GLN A 93 7.15 7.46 1.80
N SER A 94 6.41 7.33 2.90
CA SER A 94 6.98 7.04 4.21
C SER A 94 7.59 5.63 4.28
N ILE A 95 6.92 4.63 3.67
CA ILE A 95 7.47 3.28 3.53
C ILE A 95 8.78 3.31 2.75
N VAL A 96 8.86 4.04 1.64
CA VAL A 96 10.12 4.19 0.87
C VAL A 96 11.22 4.78 1.75
N THR A 97 10.91 5.83 2.50
CA THR A 97 11.89 6.47 3.40
C THR A 97 12.36 5.49 4.49
N ASP A 98 11.46 4.77 5.16
CA ASP A 98 11.79 3.77 6.18
C ASP A 98 12.69 2.66 5.60
N VAL A 99 12.33 2.12 4.43
CA VAL A 99 13.12 1.08 3.75
C VAL A 99 14.55 1.56 3.42
N GLN A 100 14.70 2.81 2.97
CA GLN A 100 16.01 3.39 2.68
C GLN A 100 16.86 3.63 3.94
N THR A 101 16.23 3.96 5.07
CA THR A 101 16.93 4.22 6.34
C THR A 101 17.29 2.96 7.14
N ARG A 102 16.71 1.81 6.80
CA ARG A 102 17.00 0.51 7.42
C ARG A 102 18.16 -0.26 6.77
N GLY A 103 18.79 0.32 5.75
CA GLY A 103 20.02 -0.20 5.13
C GLY A 103 21.28 0.21 5.86
#